data_AF-A0A0D7ABD8-F1
#
_entry.id   AF-A0A0D7ABD8-F1
#
_cell.length_a   1.000
_cell.length_b   1.000
_cell.length_c   1.000
_cell.angle_alpha   90.00
_cell.angle_beta   90.00
_cell.angle_gamma   90.00
#
_symmetry.space_group_name_H-M   'P 1'
#
loop_
_entity.id
_entity.type
_entity.pdbx_description
1 polymer ?
#
loop_
_entity_poly.entity_id
_entity_poly.type
_entity_poly.pdbx_seq_one_letter_code
_entity_poly.pdbx_strand_id
1 'polypeptide(L)'
;VSDYPEQCLITCTKYGTCTRCRVKADDLASPILSELCTPEWFLEVVGNAKAVSTDEDGFFSEARYYNICMQSDVSGGVYRPFWDDLLYCNIFECMTPDVLHQIYQGVLKYLITW
;
A
#
# COMPACT_ATOMS: atom_id res chain seq x y z
N VAL A 1 -13.46 -2.78 -12.13
CA VAL A 1 -12.11 -2.27 -12.49
C VAL A 1 -11.92 -0.98 -11.73
N SER A 2 -10.87 -0.89 -10.91
CA SER A 2 -10.48 0.33 -10.21
C SER A 2 -9.17 0.84 -10.81
N ASP A 3 -9.07 2.15 -10.96
CA ASP A 3 -7.84 2.86 -11.30
C ASP A 3 -6.90 2.94 -10.10
N TYR A 4 -5.66 3.37 -10.34
CA TYR A 4 -4.59 3.31 -9.35
C TYR A 4 -4.88 4.00 -8.00
N PRO A 5 -5.47 5.22 -7.94
CA PRO A 5 -5.80 5.85 -6.66
C PRO A 5 -6.80 5.02 -5.83
N GLU A 6 -7.81 4.47 -6.51
CA GLU A 6 -8.87 3.63 -5.95
C GLU A 6 -8.30 2.30 -5.48
N GLN A 7 -7.37 1.71 -6.24
CA GLN A 7 -6.63 0.53 -5.80
C GLN A 7 -5.88 0.81 -4.50
N CYS A 8 -5.16 1.95 -4.39
CA CYS A 8 -4.45 2.32 -3.16
C CYS A 8 -5.38 2.45 -1.96
N LEU A 9 -6.59 3.00 -2.16
CA LEU A 9 -7.60 3.10 -1.11
C LEU A 9 -8.09 1.72 -0.67
N ILE A 10 -8.37 0.84 -1.63
CA ILE A 10 -8.88 -0.51 -1.36
C ILE A 10 -7.83 -1.36 -0.63
N THR A 11 -6.57 -1.35 -1.10
CA THR A 11 -5.46 -2.10 -0.50
C THR A 11 -4.87 -1.41 0.71
N CYS A 12 -5.29 -0.17 1.00
CA CYS A 12 -4.77 0.67 2.08
C CYS A 12 -3.25 0.88 1.97
N THR A 13 -2.71 0.88 0.75
CA THR A 13 -1.30 1.11 0.49
C THR A 13 -1.01 2.60 0.32
N LYS A 14 0.21 3.01 0.63
CA LYS A 14 0.68 4.38 0.40
C LYS A 14 0.60 4.73 -1.08
N TYR A 15 0.12 5.93 -1.39
CA TYR A 15 0.10 6.42 -2.77
C TYR A 15 1.53 6.53 -3.33
N GLY A 16 1.73 6.11 -4.58
CA GLY A 16 3.05 6.08 -5.22
C GLY A 16 3.84 4.78 -4.99
N THR A 17 3.23 3.73 -4.42
CA THR A 17 3.81 2.39 -4.28
C THR A 17 3.00 1.32 -5.02
N CYS A 18 3.53 0.09 -5.09
CA CYS A 18 2.85 -1.04 -5.71
C CYS A 18 1.70 -1.54 -4.82
N THR A 19 0.48 -1.62 -5.35
CA THR A 19 -0.68 -2.12 -4.59
C THR A 19 -0.67 -3.63 -4.39
N ARG A 20 0.18 -4.36 -5.13
CA ARG A 20 0.28 -5.83 -5.09
C ARG A 20 1.54 -6.36 -4.41
N CYS A 21 2.59 -5.55 -4.33
CA CYS A 21 3.94 -6.00 -4.00
C CYS A 21 4.66 -5.00 -3.11
N ARG A 22 5.62 -5.47 -2.31
CA ARG A 22 6.36 -4.68 -1.31
C ARG A 22 7.60 -4.01 -1.90
N VAL A 23 7.57 -3.70 -3.18
CA VAL A 23 8.66 -2.98 -3.86
C VAL A 23 8.68 -1.55 -3.37
N LYS A 24 9.88 -1.02 -3.12
CA LYS A 24 10.05 0.39 -2.75
C LYS A 24 9.73 1.28 -3.94
N ALA A 25 9.27 2.50 -3.65
CA ALA A 25 8.87 3.47 -4.68
C ALA A 25 10.01 3.75 -5.69
N ASP A 26 11.25 3.81 -5.19
CA ASP A 26 12.45 4.06 -6.00
C ASP A 26 12.81 2.87 -6.91
N ASP A 27 12.35 1.67 -6.57
CA ASP A 27 12.61 0.43 -7.31
C ASP A 27 11.42 0.02 -8.20
N LEU A 28 10.43 0.90 -8.38
CA LEU A 28 9.34 0.67 -9.32
C LEU A 28 9.90 0.50 -10.75
N ALA A 29 9.36 -0.48 -11.48
CA ALA A 29 9.86 -0.96 -12.78
C ALA A 29 11.17 -1.76 -12.75
N SER A 30 11.69 -2.12 -11.57
CA SER A 30 12.75 -3.11 -11.46
C SER A 30 12.33 -4.44 -12.11
N PRO A 31 13.24 -5.12 -12.86
CA PRO A 31 12.97 -6.44 -13.42
C PRO A 31 12.99 -7.55 -12.35
N ILE A 32 13.39 -7.22 -11.12
CA ILE A 32 13.46 -8.16 -10.01
C ILE A 32 12.08 -8.27 -9.36
N LEU A 33 11.60 -9.50 -9.20
CA LEU A 33 10.35 -9.78 -8.51
C LEU A 33 10.47 -9.41 -7.02
N SER A 34 9.53 -8.60 -6.54
CA SER A 34 9.38 -8.27 -5.12
C SER A 34 8.34 -9.19 -4.47
N GLU A 35 8.41 -9.30 -3.15
CA GLU A 35 7.43 -10.05 -2.35
C GLU A 35 6.03 -9.47 -2.49
N LEU A 36 5.01 -10.33 -2.47
CA LEU A 36 3.62 -9.92 -2.54
C LEU A 36 3.15 -9.32 -1.21
N CYS A 37 2.25 -8.34 -1.30
CA CYS A 37 1.48 -7.89 -0.15
C CYS A 37 0.53 -9.01 0.28
N THR A 38 0.42 -9.23 1.59
CA THR A 38 -0.54 -10.19 2.16
C THR A 38 -1.32 -9.53 3.31
N PRO A 39 -2.55 -9.97 3.59
CA PRO A 39 -3.33 -9.46 4.72
C PRO A 39 -2.58 -9.57 6.05
N GLU A 40 -1.85 -10.66 6.27
CA GLU A 40 -1.12 -10.92 7.52
C GLU A 40 -0.02 -9.91 7.73
N TRP A 41 0.77 -9.62 6.69
CA TRP A 41 1.82 -8.60 6.75
C TRP A 41 1.25 -7.21 7.00
N PHE A 42 0.15 -6.86 6.33
CA PHE A 42 -0.47 -5.56 6.52
C PHE A 42 -0.94 -5.39 7.97
N LEU A 43 -1.63 -6.40 8.52
CA LEU A 43 -2.12 -6.39 9.88
C LEU A 43 -0.98 -6.37 10.90
N GLU A 44 0.14 -7.04 10.62
CA GLU A 44 1.36 -6.96 11.43
C GLU A 44 1.93 -5.53 11.44
N VAL A 45 2.07 -4.89 10.27
CA VAL A 45 2.56 -3.51 10.17
C VAL A 45 1.65 -2.54 10.92
N VAL A 46 0.33 -2.65 10.74
CA VAL A 46 -0.65 -1.80 11.44
C VAL A 46 -0.65 -2.07 12.94
N GLY A 47 -0.58 -3.33 13.36
CA GLY A 47 -0.52 -3.73 14.76
C GLY A 47 0.72 -3.19 15.46
N ASN A 48 1.89 -3.34 14.82
CA ASN A 48 3.16 -2.81 15.31
C ASN A 48 3.13 -1.28 15.35
N ALA A 49 2.60 -0.62 14.32
CA ALA A 49 2.47 0.82 14.29
C ALA A 49 1.60 1.34 15.46
N LYS A 50 0.48 0.68 15.74
CA LYS A 50 -0.39 1.02 16.88
C LYS A 50 0.28 0.80 18.22
N ALA A 51 0.98 -0.32 18.40
CA ALA A 51 1.67 -0.62 19.64
C ALA A 51 2.78 0.39 19.92
N VAL A 52 3.56 0.75 18.89
CA VAL A 52 4.64 1.73 19.03
C VAL A 52 4.10 3.15 19.19
N SER A 53 2.95 3.49 18.62
CA SER A 53 2.35 4.81 18.76
C SER A 53 1.54 4.99 20.05
N THR A 54 1.41 3.95 20.88
CA THR A 54 0.73 4.01 22.18
C THR A 54 1.78 4.00 23.29
N ASP A 55 1.82 5.06 24.10
CA ASP A 55 2.75 5.15 25.22
C ASP A 55 2.28 4.28 26.42
N GLU A 56 3.14 4.10 27.42
CA GLU A 56 2.85 3.27 28.61
C GLU A 56 1.59 3.72 29.38
N ASP A 57 1.29 5.02 29.33
CA ASP A 57 0.10 5.64 29.91
C ASP A 57 -1.18 5.45 29.06
N GLY A 58 -1.08 4.78 27.91
CA GLY A 58 -2.20 4.55 26.99
C GLY A 58 -2.50 5.71 26.03
N PHE A 59 -1.64 6.74 25.99
CA PHE A 59 -1.80 7.85 25.06
C PHE A 59 -1.42 7.43 23.63
N PHE A 60 -2.34 7.62 22.68
CA PHE A 60 -2.13 7.30 21.28
C PHE A 60 -1.68 8.54 20.49
N SER A 61 -0.54 8.47 19.82
CA SER A 61 -0.06 9.53 18.93
C SER A 61 -0.35 9.23 17.46
N GLU A 62 -1.33 9.93 16.88
CA GLU A 62 -1.71 9.81 15.46
C GLU A 62 -0.54 10.18 14.53
N ALA A 63 0.23 11.21 14.89
CA ALA A 63 1.38 11.64 14.11
C ALA A 63 2.45 10.53 14.05
N ARG A 64 2.70 9.85 15.18
CA ARG A 64 3.67 8.74 15.23
C ARG A 64 3.17 7.55 14.43
N TYR A 65 1.90 7.18 14.60
CA TYR A 65 1.24 6.14 13.81
C TYR A 65 1.37 6.39 12.31
N TYR A 66 0.97 7.59 11.87
CA TYR A 66 1.02 8.00 10.47
C TYR A 66 2.42 7.85 9.88
N ASN A 67 3.45 8.33 10.60
CA ASN A 67 4.83 8.25 10.12
C ASN A 67 5.31 6.79 9.98
N ILE A 68 5.01 5.92 10.94
CA ILE A 68 5.43 4.51 10.90
C ILE A 68 4.75 3.77 9.74
N CYS A 69 3.45 3.97 9.55
CA CYS A 69 2.73 3.39 8.42
C CYS A 69 3.31 3.86 7.09
N MET A 70 3.55 5.17 6.93
CA MET A 70 4.07 5.75 5.69
C MET A 70 5.52 5.33 5.38
N GLN A 71 6.33 5.00 6.40
CA GLN A 71 7.66 4.39 6.24
C GLN A 71 7.58 2.94 5.78
N SER A 72 6.52 2.24 6.16
CA SER A 72 6.24 0.85 5.79
C SER A 72 5.41 0.73 4.50
N ASP A 73 5.23 1.84 3.78
CA ASP A 73 4.45 1.91 2.54
C ASP A 73 2.96 1.53 2.68
N VAL A 74 2.43 1.69 3.89
CA VAL A 74 1.03 1.52 4.27
C VAL A 74 0.37 2.89 4.49
N SER A 75 -0.91 3.02 4.18
CA SER A 75 -1.67 4.25 4.41
C SER A 75 -1.78 4.56 5.89
N GLY A 76 -1.25 5.72 6.31
CA GLY A 76 -1.32 6.19 7.70
C GLY A 76 -2.71 6.64 8.15
N GLY A 77 -3.71 6.66 7.26
CA GLY A 77 -5.09 7.03 7.60
C GLY A 77 -6.00 5.85 7.96
N VAL A 78 -5.53 4.62 7.80
CA VAL A 78 -6.35 3.42 7.99
C VAL A 78 -5.92 2.70 9.25
N TYR A 79 -6.78 2.67 10.27
CA TYR A 79 -6.53 1.94 11.52
C TYR A 79 -7.06 0.51 11.48
N ARG A 80 -8.16 0.29 10.77
CA ARG A 80 -8.75 -1.04 10.57
C ARG A 80 -9.26 -1.10 9.14
N PRO A 81 -8.67 -1.93 8.26
CA PRO A 81 -9.12 -2.02 6.88
C PRO A 81 -10.51 -2.66 6.83
N PHE A 82 -11.32 -2.33 5.83
CA PHE A 82 -12.68 -2.88 5.71
C PHE A 82 -12.70 -4.40 5.46
N TRP A 83 -11.60 -4.95 4.93
CA TRP A 83 -11.43 -6.36 4.60
C TRP A 83 -10.81 -7.19 5.74
N ASP A 84 -10.57 -6.59 6.91
CA ASP A 84 -10.05 -7.28 8.11
C ASP A 84 -10.89 -8.52 8.50
N ASP A 85 -12.20 -8.43 8.33
CA ASP A 85 -13.14 -9.52 8.67
C ASP A 85 -13.29 -10.56 7.54
N LEU A 86 -12.59 -10.41 6.41
CA LEU A 86 -12.68 -11.29 5.24
C LEU A 86 -11.57 -12.35 5.22
N LEU A 87 -11.65 -13.32 6.13
CA LEU A 87 -10.62 -14.35 6.37
C LEU A 87 -10.19 -15.18 5.13
N TYR A 88 -11.03 -15.27 4.11
CA TYR A 88 -10.76 -16.05 2.90
C TYR A 88 -10.51 -15.19 1.66
N CYS A 89 -10.44 -13.86 1.81
CA CYS A 89 -10.29 -12.93 0.70
C CYS A 89 -8.95 -12.20 0.80
N ASN A 90 -8.00 -12.56 -0.06
CA ASN A 90 -6.79 -11.77 -0.23
C ASN A 90 -7.06 -10.58 -1.17
N ILE A 91 -7.34 -9.42 -0.59
CA ILE A 91 -7.64 -8.19 -1.36
C ILE A 91 -6.53 -7.81 -2.34
N PHE A 92 -5.27 -8.08 -2.01
CA PHE A 92 -4.11 -7.75 -2.83
C PHE A 92 -4.06 -8.59 -4.11
N GLU A 93 -4.56 -9.82 -4.06
CA GLU A 93 -4.67 -10.69 -5.24
C GLU A 93 -5.83 -10.29 -6.15
N CYS A 94 -6.91 -9.74 -5.58
CA CYS A 94 -8.08 -9.28 -6.31
C CYS A 94 -7.83 -8.03 -7.17
N MET A 95 -6.75 -7.28 -6.90
CA MET A 95 -6.41 -6.08 -7.67
C MET A 95 -5.87 -6.46 -9.05
N THR A 96 -6.62 -6.21 -10.11
CA THR A 96 -6.09 -6.33 -11.47
C THR A 96 -5.10 -5.20 -11.74
N PRO A 97 -3.91 -5.46 -12.30
CA PRO A 97 -2.98 -4.40 -12.67
C PRO A 97 -3.67 -3.39 -13.60
N ASP A 98 -3.44 -2.11 -13.36
CA ASP A 98 -3.98 -1.02 -14.20
C ASP A 98 -3.17 -0.89 -15.50
N VAL A 99 -3.17 -1.95 -16.29
CA VAL A 99 -2.31 -2.12 -17.47
C VAL A 99 -2.62 -1.07 -18.54
N LEU A 100 -3.89 -0.74 -18.73
CA LEU A 100 -4.28 0.24 -19.74
C LEU A 100 -3.77 1.65 -19.39
N HIS A 101 -3.95 2.08 -18.13
CA HIS A 101 -3.46 3.37 -17.68
C HIS A 101 -1.93 3.43 -17.70
N GLN A 102 -1.26 2.35 -17.29
CA GLN A 102 0.21 2.26 -17.30
C GLN A 102 0.79 2.35 -18.71
N ILE A 103 0.18 1.66 -19.70
CA ILE A 103 0.61 1.76 -21.11
C ILE A 103 0.43 3.20 -21.61
N TYR A 104 -0.72 3.83 -21.32
CA TYR A 104 -0.98 5.21 -21.75
C TYR A 104 0.02 6.21 -21.15
N GLN A 105 0.27 6.14 -19.84
CA GLN A 105 1.29 6.96 -19.18
C GLN A 105 2.70 6.71 -19.74
N GLY A 106 3.05 5.44 -20.00
CA GLY A 106 4.34 5.07 -20.56
C GLY A 106 4.56 5.63 -21.97
N VAL A 107 3.56 5.52 -22.84
CA VAL A 107 3.59 6.07 -24.21
C VAL A 107 3.70 7.59 -24.18
N LEU A 108 2.90 8.28 -23.36
CA LEU A 108 3.00 9.74 -23.23
C LEU A 108 4.37 10.18 -22.71
N LYS A 109 4.91 9.51 -21.68
CA LYS A 109 6.24 9.82 -21.15
C LYS A 109 7.32 9.65 -22.21
N TYR A 110 7.26 8.59 -23.00
CA TYR A 110 8.18 8.38 -24.12
C TYR A 110 8.06 9.49 -25.16
N LEU A 111 6.84 9.83 -25.59
CA LEU A 111 6.59 10.88 -26.58
C LEU A 111 7.04 12.28 -26.13
N ILE A 112 6.96 12.58 -24.82
CA ILE A 112 7.40 13.88 -24.26
C ILE A 112 8.93 13.94 -24.10
N THR A 113 9.58 12.80 -23.83
CA THR A 113 11.03 12.74 -23.62
C THR A 113 11.82 12.73 -24.94
N TRP A 114 11.17 12.35 -26.04
CA TRP A 114 11.73 12.27 -27.39
C TRP A 114 11.71 13.64 -28.09
#